data_AF-A0A327RUU2-F1
#
_entry.id   AF-A0A327RUU2-F1
#
_cell.length_a   1.000
_cell.length_b   1.000
_cell.length_c   1.000
_cell.angle_alpha   90.00
_cell.angle_beta   90.00
_cell.angle_gamma   90.00
#
_symmetry.space_group_name_H-M   'P 1'
#
loop_
_entity.id
_entity.type
_entity.pdbx_description
1 polymer ?
#
loop_
_entity_poly.entity_id
_entity_poly.type
_entity_poly.pdbx_seq_one_letter_code
_entity_poly.pdbx_strand_id
1 'polypeptide(L)'
;MKRVILIEDRPNRQIDFIKEISRDLNEISILENICGFEKFNFYKEILSSSILDIFDPYPVIIIHRSALSANERLKLIDFVKTNSKTLVLFSGGISSVTLQKIGKGNLLTINSKDLYSDSLINYLEDDSLNILQLAFGENWKINLEVSLLDRLIFYTNDYTPKPLSIILSELKVTEWVKDNYFKNLEGVIQIDQLNQIRIDIQNSLLKSI
;
A
#
# COMPACT_ATOMS: atom_id res chain seq x y z
N MET A 1 -1.93 -19.24 -2.26
CA MET A 1 -3.27 -18.89 -1.73
C MET A 1 -3.15 -17.51 -1.11
N LYS A 2 -4.06 -16.57 -1.39
CA LYS A 2 -4.02 -15.23 -0.75
C LYS A 2 -4.34 -15.40 0.72
N ARG A 3 -3.46 -14.94 1.60
CA ARG A 3 -3.69 -14.92 3.04
C ARG A 3 -3.19 -13.63 3.62
N VAL A 4 -4.04 -12.97 4.40
CA VAL A 4 -3.74 -11.75 5.12
C VAL A 4 -3.85 -12.07 6.59
N ILE A 5 -2.90 -11.63 7.40
CA ILE A 5 -3.04 -11.67 8.85
C ILE A 5 -3.16 -10.26 9.39
N LEU A 6 -4.15 -10.03 10.25
CA LEU A 6 -4.34 -8.76 10.96
C LEU A 6 -4.18 -9.01 12.46
N ILE A 7 -3.28 -8.29 13.11
CA ILE A 7 -2.96 -8.42 14.53
C ILE A 7 -3.22 -7.11 15.25
N GLU A 8 -4.18 -7.13 16.17
CA GLU A 8 -4.66 -5.98 16.95
C GLU A 8 -4.62 -6.29 18.45
N ASP A 9 -4.02 -5.41 19.26
CA ASP A 9 -3.99 -5.52 20.73
C ASP A 9 -5.19 -4.87 21.41
N ARG A 10 -6.01 -4.10 20.67
CA ARG A 10 -7.13 -3.31 21.21
C ARG A 10 -8.49 -3.79 20.67
N PRO A 11 -9.04 -4.92 21.19
CA PRO A 11 -10.25 -5.52 20.64
C PRO A 11 -11.46 -4.62 20.65
N ASN A 12 -11.68 -3.85 21.72
CA ASN A 12 -12.80 -2.92 21.80
C ASN A 12 -12.76 -1.87 20.68
N ARG A 13 -11.56 -1.37 20.31
CA ARG A 13 -11.43 -0.38 19.24
C ARG A 13 -11.72 -0.99 17.87
N GLN A 14 -11.25 -2.21 17.62
CA GLN A 14 -11.58 -2.91 16.39
C GLN A 14 -13.08 -3.14 16.29
N ILE A 15 -13.73 -3.60 17.37
CA ILE A 15 -15.19 -3.79 17.42
C ILE A 15 -15.93 -2.48 17.07
N ASP A 16 -15.50 -1.37 17.64
CA ASP A 16 -16.14 -0.07 17.39
C ASP A 16 -16.01 0.35 15.92
N PHE A 17 -14.83 0.22 15.31
CA PHE A 17 -14.66 0.51 13.88
C PHE A 17 -15.40 -0.47 12.97
N ILE A 18 -15.41 -1.75 13.31
CA ILE A 18 -16.10 -2.79 12.53
C ILE A 18 -17.61 -2.54 12.49
N LYS A 19 -18.21 -2.04 13.58
CA LYS A 19 -19.62 -1.63 13.60
C LYS A 19 -19.92 -0.53 12.59
N GLU A 20 -19.01 0.42 12.41
CA GLU A 20 -19.20 1.53 11.45
C GLU A 20 -19.23 1.02 10.01
N ILE A 21 -18.37 0.06 9.65
CA ILE A 21 -18.31 -0.52 8.29
C ILE A 21 -19.35 -1.63 8.03
N SER A 22 -20.12 -2.05 9.05
CA SER A 22 -21.18 -3.07 8.90
C SER A 22 -20.72 -4.36 8.20
N ARG A 23 -19.55 -4.87 8.59
CA ARG A 23 -18.94 -6.12 8.09
C ARG A 23 -18.38 -6.91 9.26
N ASP A 24 -18.26 -8.24 9.15
CA ASP A 24 -17.49 -9.04 10.11
C ASP A 24 -16.17 -9.50 9.47
N LEU A 25 -15.04 -9.06 10.03
CA LEU A 25 -13.72 -9.45 9.53
C LEU A 25 -13.47 -10.95 9.62
N ASN A 26 -14.13 -11.67 10.53
CA ASN A 26 -13.97 -13.11 10.70
C ASN A 26 -14.69 -13.92 9.60
N GLU A 27 -15.60 -13.30 8.86
CA GLU A 27 -16.29 -13.93 7.71
C GLU A 27 -15.47 -13.84 6.41
N ILE A 28 -14.41 -13.02 6.38
CA ILE A 28 -13.56 -12.82 5.21
C ILE A 28 -12.57 -13.98 5.09
N SER A 29 -12.82 -14.87 4.13
CA SER A 29 -12.08 -16.15 3.98
C SER A 29 -10.54 -16.05 3.88
N ILE A 30 -10.02 -14.95 3.32
CA ILE A 30 -8.57 -14.76 3.15
C ILE A 30 -7.91 -14.11 4.38
N LEU A 31 -8.69 -13.59 5.32
CA LEU A 31 -8.21 -12.83 6.46
C LEU A 31 -8.18 -13.69 7.72
N GLU A 32 -7.00 -13.79 8.32
CA GLU A 32 -6.85 -14.25 9.68
C GLU A 32 -6.85 -13.04 10.63
N ASN A 33 -7.99 -12.79 11.25
CA ASN A 33 -8.15 -11.70 12.21
C ASN A 33 -7.75 -12.16 13.62
N ILE A 34 -6.62 -11.67 14.12
CA ILE A 34 -6.10 -11.89 15.46
C ILE A 34 -6.35 -10.64 16.29
N CYS A 35 -7.34 -10.72 17.18
CA CYS A 35 -7.77 -9.56 17.96
C CYS A 35 -7.77 -9.86 19.47
N GLY A 36 -6.83 -9.26 20.19
CA GLY A 36 -6.70 -9.34 21.64
C GLY A 36 -6.45 -10.75 22.21
N PHE A 37 -6.44 -10.82 23.54
CA PHE A 37 -6.43 -12.05 24.34
C PHE A 37 -5.24 -13.00 24.07
N GLU A 38 -5.45 -14.30 24.29
CA GLU A 38 -4.40 -15.33 24.22
C GLU A 38 -3.76 -15.45 22.84
N LYS A 39 -4.56 -15.34 21.77
CA LYS A 39 -4.03 -15.39 20.39
C LYS A 39 -3.09 -14.21 20.13
N PHE A 40 -3.46 -12.99 20.55
CA PHE A 40 -2.56 -11.85 20.44
C PHE A 40 -1.26 -12.11 21.21
N ASN A 41 -1.34 -12.62 22.44
CA ASN A 41 -0.15 -12.90 23.26
C ASN A 41 0.79 -13.92 22.59
N PHE A 42 0.24 -14.97 21.99
CA PHE A 42 1.02 -15.95 21.22
C PHE A 42 1.80 -15.29 20.07
N TYR A 43 1.12 -14.49 19.24
CA TYR A 43 1.80 -13.78 18.15
C TYR A 43 2.79 -12.73 18.67
N LYS A 44 2.48 -12.12 19.81
CA LYS A 44 3.37 -11.16 20.47
C LYS A 44 4.68 -11.82 20.93
N GLU A 45 4.63 -13.01 21.49
CA GLU A 45 5.81 -13.80 21.85
C GLU A 45 6.65 -14.15 20.61
N ILE A 46 5.99 -14.54 19.50
CA ILE A 46 6.69 -14.83 18.25
C ILE A 46 7.38 -13.59 17.68
N LEU A 47 6.71 -12.44 17.70
CA LEU A 47 7.29 -11.16 17.26
C LEU A 47 8.52 -10.76 18.10
N SER A 48 8.51 -11.11 19.39
CA SER A 48 9.65 -10.94 20.29
C SER A 48 10.80 -11.93 20.02
N SER A 49 10.52 -13.09 19.40
CA SER A 49 11.50 -14.13 19.08
C SER A 49 12.43 -13.75 17.91
N SER A 50 13.30 -14.68 17.50
CA SER A 50 14.17 -14.53 16.33
C SER A 50 13.63 -15.19 15.05
N ILE A 51 12.59 -16.01 15.15
CA ILE A 51 12.07 -16.82 14.04
C ILE A 51 10.68 -16.31 13.69
N LEU A 52 10.51 -15.87 12.44
CA LEU A 52 9.28 -15.25 11.94
C LEU A 52 8.58 -16.09 10.87
N ASP A 53 8.99 -17.35 10.70
CA ASP A 53 8.51 -18.28 9.67
C ASP A 53 6.99 -18.55 9.76
N ILE A 54 6.37 -18.32 10.93
CA ILE A 54 4.90 -18.37 11.05
C ILE A 54 4.21 -17.41 10.08
N PHE A 55 4.89 -16.32 9.69
CA PHE A 55 4.37 -15.32 8.77
C PHE A 55 4.60 -15.68 7.29
N ASP A 56 5.30 -16.77 6.99
CA ASP A 56 5.58 -17.21 5.61
C ASP A 56 4.32 -17.43 4.76
N PRO A 57 3.23 -18.03 5.28
CA PRO A 57 2.00 -18.22 4.50
C PRO A 57 1.29 -16.91 4.14
N TYR A 58 1.60 -15.79 4.80
CA TYR A 58 0.89 -14.52 4.65
C TYR A 58 1.70 -13.56 3.77
N PRO A 59 1.32 -13.35 2.50
CA PRO A 59 1.89 -12.27 1.68
C PRO A 59 1.69 -10.88 2.29
N VAL A 60 0.67 -10.68 3.12
CA VAL A 60 0.34 -9.40 3.75
C VAL A 60 0.19 -9.58 5.25
N ILE A 61 0.89 -8.73 6.00
CA ILE A 61 0.90 -8.71 7.47
C ILE A 61 0.45 -7.32 7.92
N ILE A 62 -0.67 -7.23 8.64
CA ILE A 62 -1.24 -5.98 9.17
C ILE A 62 -1.11 -6.01 10.69
N ILE A 63 -0.43 -5.05 11.31
CA ILE A 63 -0.21 -5.04 12.76
C ILE A 63 -0.41 -3.64 13.35
N HIS A 64 -1.06 -3.57 14.50
CA HIS A 64 -1.14 -2.33 15.25
C HIS A 64 0.27 -1.92 15.73
N ARG A 65 0.76 -0.78 15.25
CA ARG A 65 2.14 -0.30 15.44
C ARG A 65 2.53 -0.19 16.93
N SER A 66 1.58 0.19 17.78
CA SER A 66 1.82 0.36 19.22
C SER A 66 1.97 -0.96 19.96
N ALA A 67 1.50 -2.07 19.38
CA ALA A 67 1.73 -3.41 19.91
C ALA A 67 3.19 -3.85 19.78
N LEU A 68 4.00 -3.16 18.97
CA LEU A 68 5.39 -3.52 18.68
C LEU A 68 6.37 -2.55 19.37
N SER A 69 7.40 -3.11 20.00
CA SER A 69 8.60 -2.39 20.40
C SER A 69 9.42 -1.96 19.17
N ALA A 70 10.38 -1.06 19.36
CA ALA A 70 11.26 -0.63 18.27
C ALA A 70 12.03 -1.78 17.62
N ASN A 71 12.54 -2.71 18.43
CA ASN A 71 13.30 -3.86 17.95
C ASN A 71 12.42 -4.83 17.13
N GLU A 72 11.22 -5.12 17.61
CA GLU A 72 10.27 -5.99 16.89
C GLU A 72 9.86 -5.38 15.55
N ARG A 73 9.64 -4.06 15.49
CA ARG A 73 9.37 -3.36 14.23
C ARG A 73 10.51 -3.51 13.23
N LEU A 74 11.75 -3.32 13.67
CA LEU A 74 12.92 -3.45 12.79
C LEU A 74 13.06 -4.87 12.25
N LYS A 75 12.96 -5.88 13.13
CA LYS A 75 12.98 -7.29 12.73
C LYS A 75 11.91 -7.63 11.69
N LEU A 76 10.68 -7.18 11.93
CA LEU A 76 9.57 -7.46 11.02
C LEU A 76 9.75 -6.76 9.67
N ILE A 77 10.28 -5.53 9.67
CA ILE A 77 10.64 -4.81 8.44
C ILE A 77 11.71 -5.59 7.66
N ASP A 78 12.75 -6.09 8.32
CA ASP A 78 13.82 -6.87 7.67
C ASP A 78 13.31 -8.20 7.10
N PHE A 79 12.43 -8.88 7.83
CA PHE A 79 11.75 -10.09 7.36
C PHE A 79 10.94 -9.83 6.10
N VAL A 80 10.12 -8.77 6.10
CA VAL A 80 9.25 -8.39 4.97
C VAL A 80 10.08 -7.95 3.75
N LYS A 81 11.15 -7.20 3.99
CA LYS A 81 12.10 -6.71 2.98
C LYS A 81 12.73 -7.86 2.20
N THR A 82 13.06 -8.95 2.88
CA THR A 82 13.75 -10.13 2.33
C THR A 82 12.77 -11.08 1.63
N ASN A 83 11.58 -11.25 2.19
CA ASN A 83 10.60 -12.24 1.74
C ASN A 83 9.56 -11.69 0.74
N SER A 84 9.74 -10.47 0.23
CA SER A 84 8.85 -9.84 -0.77
C SER A 84 7.39 -9.74 -0.31
N LYS A 85 7.19 -9.42 0.97
CA LYS A 85 5.87 -9.30 1.60
C LYS A 85 5.42 -7.84 1.66
N THR A 86 4.15 -7.63 2.03
CA THR A 86 3.63 -6.31 2.39
C THR A 86 3.39 -6.25 3.90
N LEU A 87 3.95 -5.23 4.55
CA LEU A 87 3.71 -4.91 5.96
C LEU A 87 2.84 -3.66 6.05
N VAL A 88 1.75 -3.74 6.80
CA VAL A 88 0.89 -2.60 7.14
C VAL A 88 1.01 -2.35 8.63
N LEU A 89 1.58 -1.20 9.00
CA LEU A 89 1.65 -0.73 10.39
C LEU A 89 0.62 0.36 10.61
N PHE A 90 -0.41 0.08 11.39
CA PHE A 90 -1.47 1.04 11.63
C PHE A 90 -1.49 1.55 13.07
N SER A 91 -2.00 2.77 13.30
CA SER A 91 -2.19 3.33 14.65
C SER A 91 -3.01 4.61 14.59
N GLY A 92 -3.72 4.93 15.67
CA GLY A 92 -4.48 6.18 15.77
C GLY A 92 -3.60 7.45 15.78
N GLY A 93 -2.31 7.32 16.12
CA GLY A 93 -1.35 8.43 16.14
C GLY A 93 -0.65 8.72 14.80
N ILE A 94 -1.00 8.00 13.73
CA ILE A 94 -0.43 8.24 12.39
C ILE A 94 -1.22 9.36 11.72
N SER A 95 -0.55 10.46 11.39
CA SER A 95 -1.17 11.65 10.79
C SER A 95 -1.26 11.63 9.27
N SER A 96 -0.52 10.74 8.61
CA SER A 96 -0.52 10.63 7.15
C SER A 96 -0.28 9.20 6.70
N VAL A 97 -0.93 8.83 5.59
CA VAL A 97 -0.67 7.57 4.91
C VAL A 97 0.69 7.64 4.22
N THR A 98 1.55 6.65 4.43
CA THR A 98 2.84 6.55 3.75
C THR A 98 3.02 5.14 3.20
N LEU A 99 3.26 5.03 1.90
CA LEU A 99 3.60 3.77 1.24
C LEU A 99 5.04 3.82 0.74
N GLN A 100 5.85 2.84 1.14
CA GLN A 100 7.26 2.76 0.81
C GLN A 100 7.62 1.39 0.27
N LYS A 101 8.44 1.35 -0.78
CA LYS A 101 9.09 0.11 -1.22
C LYS A 101 10.30 -0.15 -0.32
N ILE A 102 10.34 -1.33 0.32
CA ILE A 102 11.43 -1.74 1.21
C ILE A 102 12.06 -3.04 0.68
N GLY A 103 13.22 -2.92 0.02
CA GLY A 103 13.84 -4.06 -0.65
C GLY A 103 12.90 -4.68 -1.69
N LYS A 104 12.53 -5.95 -1.49
CA LYS A 104 11.56 -6.64 -2.36
C LYS A 104 10.10 -6.51 -1.88
N GLY A 105 9.87 -5.97 -0.69
CA GLY A 105 8.55 -5.82 -0.08
C GLY A 105 8.04 -4.39 -0.09
N ASN A 106 6.90 -4.19 0.59
CA ASN A 106 6.28 -2.89 0.79
C ASN A 106 5.98 -2.64 2.27
N LEU A 107 6.05 -1.38 2.68
CA LEU A 107 5.64 -0.91 4.00
C LEU A 107 4.59 0.18 3.82
N LEU A 108 3.39 -0.07 4.33
CA LEU A 108 2.32 0.92 4.47
C LEU A 108 2.21 1.33 5.94
N THR A 109 2.20 2.62 6.20
CA THR A 109 1.80 3.17 7.50
C THR A 109 0.52 3.97 7.34
N ILE A 110 -0.51 3.67 8.13
CA ILE A 110 -1.87 4.19 7.94
C ILE A 110 -2.56 4.46 9.29
N ASN A 111 -3.49 5.42 9.35
CA ASN A 111 -4.26 5.64 10.57
C ASN A 111 -5.20 4.44 10.84
N SER A 112 -5.54 4.18 12.11
CA SER A 112 -6.58 3.19 12.43
C SER A 112 -7.92 3.48 11.75
N LYS A 113 -8.33 4.75 11.66
CA LYS A 113 -9.58 5.16 11.02
C LYS A 113 -9.58 4.88 9.52
N ASP A 114 -8.46 5.16 8.86
CA ASP A 114 -8.34 4.93 7.42
C ASP A 114 -8.22 3.44 7.10
N LEU A 115 -7.52 2.67 7.95
CA LEU A 115 -7.45 1.21 7.83
C LEU A 115 -8.85 0.59 7.97
N TYR A 116 -9.55 0.86 9.06
CA TYR A 116 -10.88 0.28 9.29
C TYR A 116 -11.96 1.10 8.58
N SER A 117 -11.83 1.20 7.26
CA SER A 117 -12.80 1.80 6.34
C SER A 117 -13.20 0.79 5.26
N ASP A 118 -14.11 1.19 4.36
CA ASP A 118 -14.46 0.39 3.18
C ASP A 118 -13.24 0.04 2.33
N SER A 119 -12.16 0.82 2.41
CA SER A 119 -10.89 0.54 1.72
C SER A 119 -10.28 -0.81 2.13
N LEU A 120 -10.42 -1.23 3.39
CA LEU A 120 -9.94 -2.56 3.83
C LEU A 120 -10.78 -3.67 3.26
N ILE A 121 -12.10 -3.49 3.21
CA ILE A 121 -13.02 -4.49 2.65
C ILE A 121 -12.74 -4.65 1.16
N ASN A 122 -12.71 -3.54 0.41
CA ASN A 122 -12.38 -3.54 -1.01
C ASN A 122 -11.01 -4.17 -1.29
N TYR A 123 -10.01 -3.86 -0.46
CA TYR A 123 -8.67 -4.44 -0.57
C TYR A 123 -8.64 -5.96 -0.36
N LEU A 124 -9.45 -6.47 0.59
CA LEU A 124 -9.52 -7.90 0.90
C LEU A 124 -10.38 -8.68 -0.11
N GLU A 125 -11.33 -8.02 -0.76
CA GLU A 125 -12.16 -8.60 -1.82
C GLU A 125 -11.49 -8.53 -3.20
N ASP A 126 -10.55 -7.62 -3.41
CA ASP A 126 -9.75 -7.57 -4.64
C ASP A 126 -8.93 -8.85 -4.78
N ASP A 127 -8.92 -9.39 -6.00
CA ASP A 127 -7.80 -10.20 -6.44
C ASP A 127 -6.53 -9.33 -6.42
N SER A 128 -5.34 -9.65 -6.92
CA SER A 128 -4.19 -8.69 -6.84
C SER A 128 -3.68 -8.17 -5.45
N LEU A 129 -4.48 -8.00 -4.40
CA LEU A 129 -4.21 -7.30 -3.13
C LEU A 129 -3.50 -5.96 -3.36
N ASN A 130 -4.14 -5.07 -4.14
CA ASN A 130 -3.56 -3.79 -4.51
C ASN A 130 -3.45 -2.84 -3.29
N ILE A 131 -2.23 -2.73 -2.75
CA ILE A 131 -1.96 -1.93 -1.54
C ILE A 131 -2.30 -0.44 -1.70
N LEU A 132 -2.37 0.07 -2.94
CA LEU A 132 -2.78 1.45 -3.20
C LEU A 132 -4.26 1.68 -2.89
N GLN A 133 -5.12 0.68 -3.11
CA GLN A 133 -6.53 0.75 -2.71
C GLN A 133 -6.66 0.84 -1.20
N LEU A 134 -5.88 0.04 -0.45
CA LEU A 134 -5.88 0.13 1.01
C LEU A 134 -5.36 1.50 1.50
N ALA A 135 -4.36 2.05 0.83
CA ALA A 135 -3.73 3.31 1.20
C ALA A 135 -4.60 4.54 0.87
N PHE A 136 -5.32 4.53 -0.25
CA PHE A 136 -5.94 5.73 -0.82
C PHE A 136 -7.43 5.54 -1.17
N GLY A 137 -8.03 4.40 -0.82
CA GLY A 137 -9.42 4.07 -1.11
C GLY A 137 -9.72 4.11 -2.60
N GLU A 138 -10.92 4.55 -2.97
CA GLU A 138 -11.37 4.70 -4.36
C GLU A 138 -10.50 5.68 -5.18
N ASN A 139 -9.85 6.62 -4.50
CA ASN A 139 -9.03 7.68 -5.10
C ASN A 139 -7.59 7.24 -5.41
N TRP A 140 -7.26 5.95 -5.29
CA TRP A 140 -5.90 5.47 -5.53
C TRP A 140 -5.37 5.78 -6.93
N LYS A 141 -6.23 5.79 -7.95
CA LYS A 141 -5.87 6.17 -9.32
C LYS A 141 -5.54 7.65 -9.42
N ILE A 142 -6.37 8.50 -8.80
CA ILE A 142 -6.13 9.95 -8.71
C ILE A 142 -4.79 10.21 -8.01
N ASN A 143 -4.47 9.46 -6.96
CA ASN A 143 -3.18 9.59 -6.28
C ASN A 143 -1.99 9.28 -7.22
N LEU A 144 -2.09 8.23 -8.03
CA LEU A 144 -1.06 7.91 -9.02
C LEU A 144 -0.91 9.00 -10.08
N GLU A 145 -2.02 9.56 -10.54
CA GLU A 145 -2.06 10.64 -11.53
C GLU A 145 -1.44 11.93 -10.99
N VAL A 146 -1.84 12.39 -9.81
CA VAL A 146 -1.26 13.57 -9.15
C VAL A 146 0.24 13.38 -8.93
N SER A 147 0.64 12.21 -8.41
CA SER A 147 2.04 11.89 -8.14
C SER A 147 2.89 11.90 -9.42
N LEU A 148 2.33 11.44 -10.53
CA LEU A 148 2.99 11.48 -11.83
C LEU A 148 3.05 12.88 -12.41
N LEU A 149 1.96 13.65 -12.31
CA LEU A 149 1.88 15.03 -12.79
C LEU A 149 2.96 15.88 -12.12
N ASP A 150 3.09 15.79 -10.80
CA ASP A 150 4.14 16.48 -10.03
C ASP A 150 5.53 16.13 -10.55
N ARG A 151 5.81 14.84 -10.75
CA ARG A 151 7.11 14.40 -11.30
C ARG A 151 7.34 14.91 -12.71
N LEU A 152 6.33 14.87 -13.57
CA LEU A 152 6.43 15.33 -14.95
C LEU A 152 6.76 16.82 -15.02
N ILE A 153 6.15 17.66 -14.17
CA ILE A 153 6.42 19.11 -14.14
C ILE A 153 7.92 19.36 -13.99
N PHE A 154 8.57 18.77 -12.97
CA PHE A 154 10.00 18.93 -12.76
C PHE A 154 10.84 18.26 -13.84
N TYR A 155 10.44 17.06 -14.26
CA TYR A 155 11.17 16.25 -15.23
C TYR A 155 11.24 16.90 -16.61
N THR A 156 10.22 17.69 -16.99
CA THR A 156 10.18 18.38 -18.29
C THR A 156 11.06 19.63 -18.37
N ASN A 157 11.53 20.20 -17.25
CA ASN A 157 12.26 21.48 -17.26
C ASN A 157 13.60 21.41 -18.02
N ASP A 158 14.36 20.33 -17.84
CA ASP A 158 15.68 20.12 -18.45
C ASP A 158 15.72 18.83 -19.29
N TYR A 159 14.59 18.50 -19.93
CA TYR A 159 14.43 17.21 -20.61
C TYR A 159 15.25 17.12 -21.90
N THR A 160 15.91 15.98 -22.07
CA THR A 160 16.53 15.57 -23.34
C THR A 160 15.91 14.26 -23.83
N PRO A 161 15.72 14.08 -25.16
CA PRO A 161 15.11 12.89 -25.72
C PRO A 161 15.86 11.62 -25.31
N LYS A 162 15.12 10.66 -24.75
CA LYS A 162 15.68 9.39 -24.28
C LYS A 162 14.68 8.23 -24.49
N PRO A 163 15.15 6.97 -24.49
CA PRO A 163 14.27 5.81 -24.62
C PRO A 163 13.16 5.77 -23.56
N LEU A 164 11.97 5.32 -23.95
CA LEU A 164 10.81 5.18 -23.07
C LEU A 164 11.13 4.39 -21.79
N SER A 165 11.90 3.32 -21.89
CA SER A 165 12.30 2.50 -20.74
C SER A 165 13.04 3.30 -19.66
N ILE A 166 13.90 4.24 -20.06
CA ILE A 166 14.61 5.13 -19.14
C ILE A 166 13.62 6.08 -18.46
N ILE A 167 12.69 6.66 -19.23
CA ILE A 167 11.68 7.58 -18.71
C ILE A 167 10.77 6.89 -17.70
N LEU A 168 10.25 5.70 -18.02
CA LEU A 168 9.39 4.94 -17.12
C LEU A 168 10.11 4.63 -15.80
N SER A 169 11.40 4.32 -15.86
CA SER A 169 12.22 4.08 -14.67
C SER A 169 12.45 5.35 -13.85
N GLU A 170 12.88 6.44 -14.49
CA GLU A 170 13.21 7.71 -13.80
C GLU A 170 11.95 8.36 -13.18
N LEU A 171 10.83 8.33 -13.90
CA LEU A 171 9.53 8.79 -13.40
C LEU A 171 8.83 7.77 -12.49
N LYS A 172 9.44 6.61 -12.21
CA LYS A 172 8.87 5.54 -11.37
C LYS A 172 7.42 5.21 -11.76
N VAL A 173 7.19 5.07 -13.05
CA VAL A 173 5.87 4.82 -13.62
C VAL A 173 5.38 3.44 -13.20
N THR A 174 4.16 3.37 -12.66
CA THR A 174 3.49 2.11 -12.33
C THR A 174 2.88 1.48 -13.59
N GLU A 175 2.60 0.17 -13.56
CA GLU A 175 2.03 -0.50 -14.73
C GLU A 175 0.67 0.11 -15.12
N TRP A 176 -0.18 0.42 -14.13
CA TRP A 176 -1.45 1.09 -14.40
C TRP A 176 -1.24 2.43 -15.12
N VAL A 177 -0.31 3.27 -14.66
CA VAL A 177 -0.01 4.54 -15.33
C VAL A 177 0.51 4.31 -16.74
N LYS A 178 1.41 3.35 -16.92
CA LYS A 178 1.99 3.01 -18.21
C LYS A 178 0.90 2.60 -19.21
N ASP A 179 -0.02 1.72 -18.79
CA ASP A 179 -1.12 1.23 -19.62
C ASP A 179 -2.13 2.32 -19.98
N ASN A 180 -2.30 3.32 -19.13
CA ASN A 180 -3.27 4.39 -19.37
C ASN A 180 -2.68 5.56 -20.16
N TYR A 181 -1.42 5.92 -19.92
CA TYR A 181 -0.81 7.15 -20.44
C TYR A 181 0.36 6.93 -21.41
N PHE A 182 1.07 5.81 -21.31
CA PHE A 182 2.27 5.54 -22.12
C PHE A 182 2.09 4.42 -23.16
N LYS A 183 0.94 3.72 -23.18
CA LYS A 183 0.71 2.52 -24.00
C LYS A 183 1.00 2.65 -25.49
N ASN A 184 0.87 3.85 -26.04
CA ASN A 184 1.05 4.12 -27.48
C ASN A 184 2.41 4.76 -27.79
N LEU A 185 3.31 4.82 -26.80
CA LEU A 185 4.64 5.38 -26.97
C LEU A 185 5.66 4.25 -27.10
N GLU A 186 6.61 4.42 -28.00
CA GLU A 186 7.72 3.49 -28.22
C GLU A 186 8.99 4.25 -28.62
N GLY A 187 10.15 3.62 -28.41
CA GLY A 187 11.44 4.18 -28.82
C GLY A 187 11.86 5.42 -28.02
N VAL A 188 12.45 6.40 -28.71
CA VAL A 188 12.95 7.64 -28.11
C VAL A 188 11.82 8.66 -28.03
N ILE A 189 11.54 9.14 -26.82
CA ILE A 189 10.41 10.02 -26.56
C ILE A 189 10.85 11.48 -26.65
N GLN A 190 10.06 12.28 -27.35
CA GLN A 190 10.25 13.72 -27.48
C GLN A 190 9.53 14.47 -26.35
N ILE A 191 9.97 15.70 -26.07
CA ILE A 191 9.38 16.52 -25.00
C ILE A 191 7.89 16.77 -25.22
N ASP A 192 7.45 16.95 -26.47
CA ASP A 192 6.04 17.20 -26.81
C ASP A 192 5.13 16.02 -26.44
N GLN A 193 5.65 14.79 -26.53
CA GLN A 193 4.90 13.59 -26.11
C GLN A 193 4.70 13.57 -24.58
N LEU A 194 5.71 14.00 -23.81
CA LEU A 194 5.59 14.13 -22.35
C LEU A 194 4.66 15.28 -21.95
N ASN A 195 4.70 16.40 -22.68
CA ASN A 195 3.78 17.51 -22.48
C ASN A 195 2.33 17.10 -22.79
N GLN A 196 2.11 16.27 -23.82
CA GLN A 196 0.78 15.74 -24.11
C GLN A 196 0.27 14.84 -22.98
N ILE A 197 1.10 13.92 -22.47
CA ILE A 197 0.74 13.11 -21.29
C ILE A 197 0.38 14.00 -20.10
N ARG A 198 1.14 15.07 -19.86
CA ARG A 198 0.86 16.02 -18.78
C ARG A 198 -0.54 16.64 -18.93
N ILE A 199 -0.89 17.06 -20.14
CA ILE A 199 -2.21 17.62 -20.46
C ILE A 199 -3.31 16.58 -20.27
N ASP A 200 -3.09 15.34 -20.73
CA ASP A 200 -4.06 14.26 -20.60
C ASP A 200 -4.37 13.93 -19.13
N ILE A 201 -3.34 13.89 -18.28
CA ILE A 201 -3.50 13.71 -16.83
C ILE A 201 -4.27 14.88 -16.21
N GLN A 202 -3.92 16.12 -16.55
CA GLN A 202 -4.64 17.30 -16.05
C GLN A 202 -6.13 17.26 -16.41
N ASN A 203 -6.44 16.87 -17.65
CA ASN A 203 -7.83 16.70 -18.11
C ASN A 203 -8.55 15.55 -17.40
N SER A 204 -7.86 14.45 -17.08
CA SER A 204 -8.41 13.33 -16.29
C SER A 204 -8.79 13.78 -14.88
N LEU A 205 -7.86 14.49 -14.22
CA LEU A 205 -8.05 15.01 -12.86
C LEU A 205 -9.19 16.02 -12.79
N LEU A 206 -9.31 16.92 -13.78
CA LEU A 206 -10.41 17.90 -13.85
C LEU A 206 -11.80 17.26 -13.99
N LYS A 207 -11.89 16.05 -14.56
CA LYS A 207 -13.17 15.31 -14.68
C LYS A 207 -13.53 14.54 -13.42
N SER A 208 -12.57 14.38 -12.51
CA SER A 208 -12.71 13.59 -11.28
C SER A 208 -13.10 14.47 -10.07
N ILE A 209 -13.25 15.79 -10.29
CA ILE A 209 -13.76 16.81 -9.34
C ILE A 209 -15.20 17.14 -9.73
#